data_AF-A0A8T6YE11-F1
#
_entry.id   AF-A0A8T6YE11-F1
#
_cell.length_a   1.000
_cell.length_b   1.000
_cell.length_c   1.000
_cell.angle_alpha   90.00
_cell.angle_beta   90.00
_cell.angle_gamma   90.00
#
_symmetry.space_group_name_H-M   'P 1'
#
loop_
_entity.id
_entity.type
_entity.pdbx_description
1 polymer ?
#
loop_
_entity_poly.entity_id
_entity_poly.type
_entity_poly.pdbx_seq_one_letter_code
_entity_poly.pdbx_strand_id
1 'polypeptide(L)'
;MPVKGDLEPQVDWKVYKSGVTTAITMGYVKGISETMSNNGRIYYNQVQTTLSCNGGDSGSPVWYLDANINRQIVGILASKATVGGMDYCYFSNIRYVKSDLGVTVLTR
;
A
#
# COMPACT_ATOMS: atom_id res chain seq x y z
N MET A 1 -11.15 12.22 -8.74
CA MET A 1 -10.14 13.25 -8.41
C MET A 1 -8.76 12.76 -8.83
N PRO A 2 -7.94 13.61 -9.45
CA PRO A 2 -6.62 13.21 -9.91
C PRO A 2 -5.65 12.95 -8.74
N VAL A 3 -4.59 12.21 -9.02
CA VAL A 3 -3.44 12.02 -8.13
C VAL A 3 -2.56 13.27 -8.21
N LYS A 4 -2.19 13.85 -7.07
CA LYS A 4 -1.41 15.08 -7.00
C LYS A 4 0.08 14.86 -6.77
N GLY A 5 0.46 13.64 -6.39
CA GLY A 5 1.83 13.30 -6.09
C GLY A 5 1.96 11.91 -5.48
N ASP A 6 3.11 11.70 -4.85
CA ASP A 6 3.42 10.53 -4.06
C ASP A 6 4.10 10.96 -2.75
N LEU A 7 3.97 10.12 -1.73
CA LEU A 7 4.56 10.36 -0.41
C LEU A 7 5.02 9.04 0.21
N GLU A 8 6.02 9.13 1.06
CA GLU A 8 6.37 8.04 1.97
C GLU A 8 5.24 7.82 2.97
N PRO A 9 4.73 6.58 3.12
CA PRO A 9 3.74 6.28 4.15
C PRO A 9 4.35 6.45 5.55
N GLN A 10 3.53 6.88 6.51
CA GLN A 10 3.89 6.90 7.93
C GLN A 10 2.95 6.00 8.74
N VAL A 11 3.42 5.54 9.91
CA VAL A 11 2.59 4.73 10.83
C VAL A 11 1.37 5.53 11.25
N ASP A 12 0.25 4.83 11.42
CA ASP A 12 -1.08 5.37 11.75
C ASP A 12 -1.70 6.30 10.70
N TRP A 13 -1.06 6.51 9.56
CA TRP A 13 -1.75 7.13 8.42
C TRP A 13 -2.93 6.28 7.96
N LYS A 14 -4.07 6.95 7.78
CA LYS A 14 -5.23 6.37 7.12
C LYS A 14 -4.97 6.29 5.63
N VAL A 15 -4.87 5.08 5.12
CA VAL A 15 -4.62 4.78 3.70
C VAL A 15 -5.83 4.12 3.07
N TYR A 16 -5.90 4.24 1.77
CA TYR A 16 -6.99 3.75 0.93
C TYR A 16 -6.39 2.97 -0.22
N LYS A 17 -7.14 2.00 -0.74
CA LYS A 17 -6.78 1.31 -1.98
C LYS A 17 -8.00 1.17 -2.89
N SER A 18 -7.78 0.83 -4.16
CA SER A 18 -8.83 0.54 -5.14
C SER A 18 -8.49 -0.74 -5.88
N GLY A 19 -9.03 -1.87 -5.41
CA GLY A 19 -8.82 -3.19 -6.01
C GLY A 19 -10.03 -3.65 -6.82
N VAL A 20 -9.82 -4.62 -7.72
CA VAL A 20 -10.89 -5.17 -8.57
C VAL A 20 -11.86 -6.02 -7.74
N THR A 21 -11.36 -6.77 -6.76
CA THR A 21 -12.15 -7.75 -6.00
C THR A 21 -12.91 -7.09 -4.85
N THR A 22 -12.25 -6.23 -4.09
CA THR A 22 -12.85 -5.62 -2.89
C THR A 22 -13.19 -4.15 -3.06
N ALA A 23 -13.10 -3.62 -4.29
CA ALA A 23 -13.31 -2.21 -4.60
C ALA A 23 -12.43 -1.30 -3.72
N ILE A 24 -13.00 -0.16 -3.29
CA ILE A 24 -12.32 0.79 -2.42
C ILE A 24 -12.45 0.35 -0.97
N THR A 25 -11.32 0.13 -0.32
CA THR A 25 -11.24 -0.13 1.13
C THR A 25 -10.25 0.84 1.76
N MET A 26 -10.32 0.96 3.09
CA MET A 26 -9.43 1.82 3.86
C MET A 26 -8.95 1.09 5.12
N GLY A 27 -7.85 1.57 5.67
CA GLY A 27 -7.26 1.08 6.91
C GLY A 27 -6.14 2.00 7.38
N TYR A 28 -5.38 1.53 8.35
CA TYR A 28 -4.27 2.29 8.93
C TYR A 28 -2.96 1.56 8.67
N VAL A 29 -1.90 2.32 8.42
CA VAL A 29 -0.53 1.78 8.42
C VAL A 29 -0.17 1.36 9.84
N LYS A 30 0.39 0.15 9.99
CA LYS A 30 0.81 -0.42 11.28
C LYS A 30 2.30 -0.68 11.40
N GLY A 31 2.97 -0.91 10.27
CA GLY A 31 4.39 -1.14 10.22
C GLY A 31 4.96 -0.64 8.91
N ILE A 32 6.21 -0.18 8.94
CA ILE A 32 6.98 0.28 7.78
C ILE A 32 8.29 -0.50 7.77
N SER A 33 8.74 -0.84 6.57
CA SER A 33 9.92 -1.68 6.37
C SER A 33 9.77 -3.08 6.97
N GLU A 34 8.54 -3.59 6.97
CA GLU A 34 8.21 -4.93 7.43
C GLU A 34 8.79 -5.99 6.49
N THR A 35 9.16 -7.11 7.08
CA THR A 35 9.53 -8.32 6.35
C THR A 35 8.40 -9.32 6.48
N MET A 36 7.95 -9.86 5.34
CA MET A 36 6.90 -10.87 5.33
C MET A 36 7.28 -12.06 4.47
N SER A 37 6.76 -13.23 4.83
CA SER A 37 6.89 -14.46 4.05
C SER A 37 5.54 -14.82 3.45
N ASN A 38 5.50 -15.05 2.14
CA ASN A 38 4.31 -15.51 1.45
C ASN A 38 4.70 -16.45 0.31
N ASN A 39 4.06 -17.62 0.24
CA ASN A 39 4.33 -18.68 -0.74
C ASN A 39 5.83 -19.05 -0.86
N GLY A 40 6.52 -19.15 0.28
CA GLY A 40 7.94 -19.50 0.34
C GLY A 40 8.90 -18.40 -0.15
N ARG A 41 8.41 -17.19 -0.41
CA ARG A 41 9.22 -16.02 -0.77
C ARG A 41 9.22 -15.02 0.35
N ILE A 42 10.39 -14.45 0.62
CA ILE A 42 10.56 -13.37 1.58
C ILE A 42 10.49 -12.04 0.83
N TYR A 43 9.62 -11.16 1.31
CA TYR A 43 9.47 -9.80 0.81
C TYR A 43 9.97 -8.83 1.88
N TYR A 44 10.89 -7.96 1.48
CA TYR A 44 11.45 -6.93 2.33
C TYR A 44 10.78 -5.59 2.07
N ASN A 45 10.97 -4.65 2.98
CA ASN A 45 10.56 -3.26 2.84
C ASN A 45 9.06 -3.08 2.54
N GLN A 46 8.23 -3.96 3.09
CA GLN A 46 6.78 -3.90 2.93
C GLN A 46 6.17 -2.94 3.94
N VAL A 47 4.98 -2.44 3.63
CA VAL A 47 4.19 -1.62 4.55
C VAL A 47 2.97 -2.42 4.97
N GLN A 48 2.85 -2.69 6.27
CA GLN A 48 1.73 -3.43 6.85
C GLN A 48 0.57 -2.49 7.12
N THR A 49 -0.65 -2.93 6.80
CA THR A 49 -1.86 -2.13 6.97
C THR A 49 -3.08 -2.98 7.31
N THR A 50 -4.02 -2.36 8.02
CA THR A 50 -5.32 -2.96 8.39
C THR A 50 -6.40 -2.82 7.32
N LEU A 51 -6.07 -2.34 6.11
CA LEU A 51 -7.04 -2.30 5.02
C LEU A 51 -7.47 -3.72 4.66
N SER A 52 -8.71 -3.89 4.18
CA SER A 52 -9.18 -5.18 3.68
C SER A 52 -8.77 -5.38 2.21
N CYS A 53 -8.23 -6.54 1.87
CA CYS A 53 -7.87 -6.93 0.51
C CYS A 53 -8.04 -8.45 0.29
N ASN A 54 -8.24 -8.86 -0.96
CA ASN A 54 -8.32 -10.26 -1.36
C ASN A 54 -7.57 -10.53 -2.67
N GLY A 55 -7.47 -11.81 -3.04
CA GLY A 55 -6.95 -12.22 -4.36
C GLY A 55 -7.67 -11.46 -5.48
N GLY A 56 -6.90 -10.93 -6.43
CA GLY A 56 -7.37 -10.04 -7.49
C GLY A 56 -7.21 -8.54 -7.20
N ASP A 57 -6.94 -8.13 -5.96
CA ASP A 57 -6.58 -6.74 -5.64
C ASP A 57 -5.09 -6.43 -5.82
N SER A 58 -4.23 -7.46 -5.92
CA SER A 58 -2.78 -7.29 -6.09
C SER A 58 -2.45 -6.38 -7.28
N GLY A 59 -1.47 -5.49 -7.10
CA GLY A 59 -1.12 -4.46 -8.07
C GLY A 59 -1.96 -3.19 -7.98
N SER A 60 -3.00 -3.15 -7.15
CA SER A 60 -3.81 -1.94 -6.96
C SER A 60 -3.02 -0.80 -6.32
N PRO A 61 -3.33 0.46 -6.68
CA PRO A 61 -2.71 1.62 -6.04
C PRO A 61 -3.21 1.77 -4.60
N VAL A 62 -2.29 2.16 -3.72
CA VAL A 62 -2.57 2.59 -2.36
C VAL A 62 -2.27 4.09 -2.25
N TRP A 63 -3.20 4.86 -1.68
CA TRP A 63 -3.05 6.30 -1.52
C TRP A 63 -3.38 6.79 -0.12
N TYR A 64 -2.79 7.93 0.23
CA TYR A 64 -3.12 8.75 1.39
C TYR A 64 -3.87 10.00 0.93
N LEU A 65 -4.76 10.53 1.77
CA LEU A 65 -5.38 11.84 1.58
C LEU A 65 -4.67 12.82 2.50
N ASP A 66 -3.98 13.81 1.92
CA ASP A 66 -3.34 14.85 2.71
C ASP A 66 -4.36 15.81 3.36
N ALA A 67 -3.87 16.77 4.15
CA ALA A 67 -4.71 17.75 4.83
C ALA A 67 -5.60 18.59 3.87
N ASN A 68 -5.22 18.67 2.59
CA ASN A 68 -5.96 19.37 1.54
C ASN A 68 -6.82 18.41 0.69
N ILE A 69 -7.00 17.16 1.13
CA ILE A 69 -7.77 16.11 0.45
C ILE A 69 -7.16 15.75 -0.92
N ASN A 70 -5.87 16.00 -1.12
CA ASN A 70 -5.18 15.53 -2.32
C ASN A 70 -4.81 14.06 -2.17
N ARG A 71 -4.95 13.30 -3.26
CA ARG A 71 -4.52 11.90 -3.31
C ARG A 71 -3.02 11.83 -3.59
N GLN A 72 -2.29 11.27 -2.63
CA GLN A 72 -0.87 11.01 -2.71
C GLN A 72 -0.66 9.49 -2.79
N ILE A 73 -0.04 8.98 -3.85
CA ILE A 73 0.28 7.55 -3.94
C ILE A 73 1.34 7.22 -2.89
N VAL A 74 1.11 6.16 -2.12
CA VAL A 74 2.06 5.70 -1.08
C VAL A 74 2.60 4.31 -1.37
N GLY A 75 1.98 3.58 -2.31
CA GLY A 75 2.49 2.28 -2.71
C GLY A 75 1.56 1.49 -3.63
N ILE A 76 1.92 0.23 -3.83
CA ILE A 76 1.22 -0.73 -4.68
C ILE A 76 0.94 -1.98 -3.86
N LEU A 77 -0.32 -2.41 -3.79
CA LEU A 77 -0.73 -3.57 -3.00
C LEU A 77 -0.02 -4.83 -3.49
N ALA A 78 0.63 -5.55 -2.58
CA ALA A 78 1.38 -6.76 -2.89
C ALA A 78 0.57 -8.00 -2.49
N SER A 79 0.19 -8.11 -1.21
CA SER A 79 -0.31 -9.36 -0.65
C SER A 79 -1.11 -9.18 0.63
N LYS A 80 -1.69 -10.29 1.10
CA LYS A 80 -2.29 -10.44 2.42
C LYS A 80 -1.51 -11.49 3.22
N ALA A 81 -1.39 -11.31 4.53
CA ALA A 81 -0.89 -12.33 5.44
C ALA A 81 -1.56 -12.24 6.81
N THR A 82 -1.73 -13.37 7.47
CA THR A 82 -2.27 -13.45 8.84
C THR A 82 -1.12 -13.48 9.84
N VAL A 83 -1.09 -12.53 10.78
CA VAL A 83 -0.07 -12.43 11.83
C VAL A 83 -0.77 -12.37 13.18
N GLY A 84 -0.44 -13.28 14.09
CA GLY A 84 -1.07 -13.33 15.43
C GLY A 84 -2.58 -13.51 15.40
N GLY A 85 -3.12 -14.19 14.38
CA GLY A 85 -4.57 -14.39 14.20
C GLY A 85 -5.30 -13.21 13.55
N MET A 86 -4.61 -12.14 13.17
CA MET A 86 -5.18 -10.98 12.48
C MET A 86 -4.70 -10.91 11.03
N ASP A 87 -5.64 -10.65 10.12
CA ASP A 87 -5.35 -10.45 8.69
C ASP A 87 -4.83 -9.03 8.46
N TYR A 88 -3.67 -8.93 7.81
CA TYR A 88 -3.09 -7.68 7.35
C TYR A 88 -2.85 -7.73 5.85
N CYS A 89 -3.01 -6.58 5.22
CA CYS A 89 -2.59 -6.36 3.86
C CYS A 89 -1.22 -5.66 3.86
N TYR A 90 -0.44 -5.96 2.83
CA TYR A 90 0.91 -5.45 2.65
C TYR A 90 1.02 -4.82 1.27
N PHE A 91 1.69 -3.68 1.22
CA PHE A 91 1.99 -3.00 -0.03
C PHE A 91 3.47 -2.64 -0.13
N SER A 92 3.99 -2.65 -1.36
CA SER A 92 5.33 -2.16 -1.67
C SER A 92 5.32 -0.64 -1.55
N ASN A 93 6.21 -0.08 -0.74
CA ASN A 93 6.36 1.36 -0.59
C ASN A 93 6.77 1.98 -1.95
N ILE A 94 6.07 3.06 -2.34
CA ILE A 94 6.31 3.77 -3.60
C ILE A 94 7.76 4.23 -3.76
N ARG A 95 8.48 4.52 -2.66
CA ARG A 95 9.90 4.87 -2.66
C ARG A 95 10.76 3.86 -3.41
N TYR A 96 10.65 2.61 -3.00
CA TYR A 96 11.49 1.53 -3.48
C TYR A 96 11.06 1.14 -4.90
N VAL A 97 9.75 1.16 -5.18
CA VAL A 97 9.24 0.96 -6.54
C VAL A 97 9.84 1.98 -7.51
N LYS A 98 9.82 3.27 -7.16
CA LYS A 98 10.40 4.33 -8.02
C LYS A 98 11.90 4.19 -8.17
N SER A 99 12.61 3.93 -7.07
CA SER A 99 14.07 3.79 -7.05
C SER A 99 14.54 2.61 -7.89
N ASP A 100 13.89 1.46 -7.75
CA ASP A 100 14.30 0.21 -8.41
C ASP A 100 13.97 0.21 -9.90
N LEU A 101 12.84 0.83 -10.28
CA LEU A 101 12.38 0.84 -11.68
C LEU A 101 12.79 2.10 -12.46
N GLY A 102 13.30 3.14 -11.78
CA GLY A 102 13.65 4.41 -12.42
C GLY A 102 12.44 5.16 -12.98
N VAL A 103 11.30 5.12 -12.28
CA VAL A 103 10.02 5.69 -12.73
C VAL A 103 9.52 6.82 -11.83
N THR A 104 8.63 7.64 -12.37
CA THR A 104 7.92 8.70 -11.63
C THR A 104 6.41 8.48 -11.67
N VAL A 105 5.70 8.94 -10.64
CA VAL A 105 4.23 8.87 -10.58
C VAL A 105 3.64 9.91 -11.53
N LEU A 106 2.66 9.50 -12.33
CA LEU A 106 1.90 10.42 -13.17
C LEU A 106 0.88 11.19 -12.33
N THR A 107 0.91 12.52 -12.42
CA THR A 107 0.08 13.42 -11.61
C THR A 107 -0.76 14.36 -12.50
N ARG A 108 -1.86 14.88 -11.95
CA ARG A 108 -2.75 15.87 -12.59
C ARG A 108 -3.36 16.82 -11.55
#